data_AF-A0A4Q2XQZ3-F1
#
_entry.id   AF-A0A4Q2XQZ3-F1
#
_cell.length_a   1.000
_cell.length_b   1.000
_cell.length_c   1.000
_cell.angle_alpha   90.00
_cell.angle_beta   90.00
_cell.angle_gamma   90.00
#
_symmetry.space_group_name_H-M   'P 1'
#
loop_
_entity.id
_entity.type
_entity.pdbx_description
1 polymer ?
#
loop_
_entity_poly.entity_id
_entity_poly.type
_entity_poly.pdbx_seq_one_letter_code
_entity_poly.pdbx_strand_id
1 'polypeptide(L)'
;MGPNPDKTMGTETEIQAAIRTLSRGNIRLFRNSSGLCECRGFPIHYGIPGKGGADLLGWTTVRIGPEHIGRAIAVFTSIEVKKPKEGPRENQEKWLTAVTVAGGIAGIAHSKYEAEQIISGF
;
A
#
# COMPACT_ATOMS: atom_id res chain seq x y z
N MET A 1 -18.95 23.63 21.50
CA MET A 1 -18.98 22.20 21.11
C MET A 1 -17.68 21.91 20.39
N GLY A 2 -16.75 21.21 21.04
CA GLY A 2 -15.56 20.73 20.35
C GLY A 2 -15.95 19.75 19.23
N PRO A 3 -15.14 19.59 18.17
CA PRO A 3 -15.41 18.59 17.16
C PRO A 3 -15.49 17.21 17.84
N ASN A 4 -16.59 16.51 17.57
CA ASN A 4 -16.80 15.13 18.00
C ASN A 4 -15.67 14.25 17.41
N PRO A 5 -14.88 13.52 18.22
CA PRO A 5 -13.79 12.67 17.73
C PRO A 5 -14.25 11.52 16.82
N ASP A 6 -15.56 11.29 16.73
CA ASP A 6 -16.18 10.25 15.88
C ASP A 6 -16.62 10.76 14.48
N LYS A 7 -16.41 12.06 14.17
CA LYS A 7 -16.74 12.63 12.86
C LYS A 7 -15.58 12.49 11.87
N THR A 8 -15.52 11.31 11.25
CA THR A 8 -15.29 11.03 9.81
C THR A 8 -14.57 9.68 9.65
N MET A 9 -15.25 8.57 9.96
CA MET A 9 -14.85 7.27 9.40
C MET A 9 -15.13 7.32 7.90
N GLY A 10 -14.16 7.82 7.14
CA GLY A 10 -14.22 7.82 5.68
C GLY A 10 -14.41 6.40 5.16
N THR A 11 -15.09 6.30 4.02
CA THR A 11 -15.12 5.07 3.22
C THR A 11 -13.71 4.63 2.87
N GLU A 12 -13.52 3.34 2.57
CA GLU A 12 -12.23 2.81 2.11
C GLU A 12 -11.68 3.59 0.91
N THR A 13 -12.57 4.02 0.00
CA THR A 13 -12.23 4.91 -1.12
C THR A 13 -11.67 6.25 -0.67
N GLU A 14 -12.27 6.90 0.34
CA GLU A 14 -11.79 8.18 0.89
C GLU A 14 -10.46 8.01 1.63
N ILE A 15 -10.31 6.94 2.41
CA ILE A 15 -9.06 6.61 3.10
C ILE A 15 -7.95 6.37 2.05
N GLN A 16 -8.23 5.56 1.02
CA GLN A 16 -7.29 5.30 -0.06
C GLN A 16 -6.90 6.58 -0.79
N ALA A 17 -7.88 7.45 -1.10
CA ALA A 17 -7.61 8.74 -1.73
C ALA A 17 -6.70 9.61 -0.85
N ALA A 18 -6.94 9.65 0.46
CA ALA A 18 -6.11 10.37 1.41
C ALA A 18 -4.68 9.80 1.47
N ILE A 19 -4.51 8.48 1.55
CA ILE A 19 -3.18 7.82 1.54
C ILE A 19 -2.45 8.11 0.23
N ARG A 20 -3.13 8.11 -0.92
CA ARG A 20 -2.51 8.44 -2.22
C ARG A 20 -1.89 9.84 -2.26
N THR A 21 -2.32 10.79 -1.42
CA THR A 21 -1.68 12.12 -1.31
C THR A 21 -0.24 12.05 -0.80
N LEU A 22 0.18 10.93 -0.22
CA LEU A 22 1.57 10.65 0.16
C LEU A 22 2.49 10.38 -1.05
N SER A 23 1.92 10.14 -2.23
CA SER A 23 2.67 9.89 -3.48
C SER A 23 3.37 11.16 -3.99
N ARG A 24 4.46 11.54 -3.32
CA ARG A 24 5.26 12.74 -3.60
C ARG A 24 6.68 12.57 -3.04
N GLY A 25 7.61 13.43 -3.46
CA GLY A 25 8.99 13.39 -2.96
C GLY A 25 9.67 12.04 -3.26
N ASN A 26 10.11 11.34 -2.21
CA ASN A 26 10.72 10.02 -2.28
C ASN A 26 9.72 8.86 -2.39
N ILE A 27 8.42 9.12 -2.24
CA ILE A 27 7.36 8.09 -2.26
C ILE A 27 6.61 8.15 -3.60
N ARG A 28 6.34 6.98 -4.19
CA ARG A 28 5.40 6.82 -5.30
C ARG A 28 4.44 5.69 -4.96
N LEU A 29 3.16 6.04 -4.89
CA LEU A 29 2.05 5.10 -4.69
C LEU A 29 1.07 5.22 -5.87
N PHE A 30 0.66 4.07 -6.38
CA PHE A 30 -0.30 3.89 -7.46
C PHE A 30 -1.42 2.98 -6.98
N ARG A 31 -2.62 3.20 -7.51
CA ARG A 31 -3.72 2.25 -7.28
C ARG A 31 -3.42 0.96 -8.02
N ASN A 32 -3.43 -0.15 -7.30
CA ASN A 32 -3.36 -1.49 -7.87
C ASN A 32 -4.75 -1.91 -8.34
N SER A 33 -5.13 -1.47 -9.54
CA SER A 33 -6.35 -1.94 -10.17
C SER A 33 -6.25 -3.45 -10.38
N SER A 34 -6.95 -4.22 -9.55
CA SER A 34 -7.02 -5.69 -9.62
C SER A 34 -8.42 -6.15 -10.02
N GLY A 35 -8.50 -7.33 -10.62
CA GLY A 35 -9.78 -7.88 -11.06
C GLY A 35 -9.61 -9.09 -11.97
N LEU A 36 -10.69 -9.41 -12.68
CA LEU A 36 -10.75 -10.47 -13.66
C LEU A 36 -11.28 -9.90 -14.97
N CYS A 37 -10.56 -10.11 -16.07
CA CYS A 37 -11.04 -9.80 -17.41
C CYS A 37 -10.97 -11.05 -18.29
N GLU A 38 -11.74 -11.06 -19.37
CA GLU A 38 -11.60 -12.07 -20.42
C GLU A 38 -10.66 -11.54 -21.50
N CYS A 39 -9.72 -12.39 -21.93
CA CYS A 39 -8.90 -12.12 -23.09
C CYS A 39 -8.85 -13.38 -23.96
N ARG A 40 -9.37 -13.28 -25.20
CA ARG A 40 -9.40 -14.39 -26.17
C ARG A 40 -10.07 -15.66 -25.61
N GLY A 41 -11.15 -15.51 -24.85
CA GLY A 41 -11.88 -16.63 -24.25
C GLY A 41 -11.27 -17.19 -22.96
N PHE A 42 -10.19 -16.60 -22.43
CA PHE A 42 -9.57 -17.04 -21.18
C PHE A 42 -9.70 -16.00 -20.07
N PRO A 43 -10.02 -16.40 -18.82
CA PRO A 43 -10.04 -15.50 -17.68
C PRO A 43 -8.60 -15.14 -17.26
N ILE A 44 -8.30 -13.84 -17.18
CA ILE A 44 -7.03 -13.29 -16.71
C ILE A 44 -7.26 -12.48 -15.45
N HIS A 45 -6.58 -12.86 -14.37
CA HIS A 45 -6.47 -12.03 -13.18
C HIS A 45 -5.37 -10.99 -13.38
N TYR A 46 -5.73 -9.72 -13.26
CA TYR A 46 -4.81 -8.60 -13.42
C TYR A 46 -4.58 -7.86 -12.09
N GLY A 47 -3.59 -6.98 -12.08
CA GLY A 47 -3.01 -6.41 -10.86
C GLY A 47 -1.90 -7.30 -10.31
N ILE A 48 -1.21 -6.85 -9.28
CA ILE A 48 -0.09 -7.58 -8.68
C ILE A 48 -0.55 -8.12 -7.31
N PRO A 49 -0.39 -9.42 -7.00
CA PRO A 49 0.10 -10.52 -7.85
C PRO A 49 -1.01 -11.20 -8.68
N GLY A 50 -2.16 -10.54 -8.84
CA GLY A 50 -3.36 -11.06 -9.49
C GLY A 50 -4.51 -11.28 -8.50
N LYS A 51 -4.25 -11.94 -7.36
CA LYS A 51 -5.19 -12.03 -6.22
C LYS A 51 -4.47 -11.77 -4.90
N GLY A 52 -5.12 -11.02 -4.01
CA GLY A 52 -4.62 -10.78 -2.64
C GLY A 52 -3.52 -9.72 -2.54
N GLY A 53 -3.22 -9.00 -3.61
CA GLY A 53 -2.31 -7.86 -3.53
C GLY A 53 -2.95 -6.68 -2.82
N ALA A 54 -2.09 -5.78 -2.33
CA ALA A 54 -2.53 -4.58 -1.65
C ALA A 54 -3.19 -3.56 -2.59
N ASP A 55 -4.05 -2.70 -2.05
CA ASP A 55 -4.73 -1.63 -2.82
C ASP A 55 -3.78 -0.62 -3.44
N LEU A 56 -2.70 -0.26 -2.73
CA LEU A 56 -1.71 0.71 -3.17
C LEU A 56 -0.33 0.08 -3.26
N LEU A 57 0.31 0.21 -4.43
CA LEU A 57 1.64 -0.32 -4.69
C LEU A 57 2.55 0.77 -5.26
N GLY A 58 3.85 0.61 -5.06
CA GLY A 58 4.87 1.45 -5.68
C GLY A 58 6.19 1.33 -4.98
N TRP A 59 6.82 2.45 -4.63
CA TRP A 59 8.11 2.44 -3.97
C TRP A 59 8.36 3.64 -3.07
N THR A 60 9.21 3.43 -2.07
CA THR A 60 9.82 4.45 -1.23
C THR A 60 11.32 4.49 -1.53
N THR A 61 11.81 5.67 -1.90
CA THR A 61 13.22 5.85 -2.22
C THR A 61 14.01 6.05 -0.95
N VAL A 62 15.04 5.22 -0.74
CA VAL A 62 15.98 5.28 0.38
C VAL A 62 17.41 5.44 -0.13
N ARG A 63 18.25 6.10 0.66
CA ARG A 63 19.71 6.12 0.47
C ARG A 63 20.32 5.11 1.43
N ILE A 64 21.07 4.15 0.90
CA ILE A 64 21.64 3.07 1.71
C ILE A 64 23.16 3.07 1.50
N GLY A 65 23.95 2.83 2.54
CA GLY A 65 25.35 2.36 2.51
C GLY A 65 26.41 3.09 1.66
N PRO A 66 27.70 3.02 2.04
CA PRO A 66 28.80 3.48 1.19
C PRO A 66 28.81 2.84 -0.21
N GLU A 67 28.35 1.61 -0.34
CA GLU A 67 28.29 0.84 -1.59
C GLU A 67 27.21 1.32 -2.58
N HIS A 68 26.20 2.06 -2.12
CA HIS A 68 25.22 2.72 -2.99
C HIS A 68 25.46 4.22 -3.13
N ILE A 69 26.65 4.72 -2.77
CA ILE A 69 27.02 6.11 -3.03
C ILE A 69 26.81 6.43 -4.52
N GLY A 70 26.06 7.50 -4.77
CA GLY A 70 25.66 7.92 -6.13
C GLY A 70 24.41 7.22 -6.68
N ARG A 71 23.82 6.28 -5.94
CA ARG A 71 22.59 5.56 -6.30
C ARG A 71 21.51 5.77 -5.24
N ALA A 72 20.26 5.62 -5.64
CA ALA A 72 19.12 5.57 -4.74
C ALA A 72 18.41 4.23 -4.95
N ILE A 73 17.89 3.66 -3.87
CA ILE A 73 17.20 2.37 -3.92
C ILE A 73 15.70 2.62 -3.82
N ALA A 74 14.97 2.07 -4.78
CA ALA A 74 13.52 2.02 -4.74
C ALA A 74 13.10 0.76 -3.96
N VAL A 75 12.77 0.93 -2.69
CA VAL A 75 12.22 -0.15 -1.87
C VAL A 75 10.75 -0.30 -2.23
N PHE A 76 10.33 -1.51 -2.60
CA PHE A 76 8.95 -1.78 -2.96
C PHE A 76 8.02 -1.48 -1.78
N THR A 77 6.96 -0.72 -2.01
CA THR A 77 6.02 -0.26 -0.98
C THR A 77 4.61 -0.73 -1.31
N SER A 78 3.94 -1.35 -0.34
CA SER A 78 2.65 -2.01 -0.50
C SER A 78 1.72 -1.72 0.68
N ILE A 79 0.70 -0.88 0.48
CA ILE A 79 -0.25 -0.48 1.52
C ILE A 79 -1.64 -1.04 1.21
N GLU A 80 -2.13 -1.93 2.07
CA GLU A 80 -3.50 -2.43 2.05
C GLU A 80 -4.39 -1.44 2.81
N VAL A 81 -5.50 -1.01 2.21
CA VAL A 81 -6.40 -0.05 2.83
C VAL A 81 -7.61 -0.77 3.40
N LYS A 82 -7.93 -0.49 4.67
CA LYS A 82 -9.11 -1.06 5.33
C LYS A 82 -9.89 0.02 6.05
N LYS A 83 -11.18 -0.24 6.25
CA LYS A 83 -11.97 0.58 7.18
C LYS A 83 -11.53 0.29 8.62
N PRO A 84 -11.71 1.24 9.54
CA PRO A 84 -11.40 1.00 10.95
C PRO A 84 -12.03 -0.31 11.46
N LYS A 85 -11.23 -1.11 12.16
CA LYS A 85 -11.59 -2.44 12.72
C LYS A 85 -11.72 -3.58 11.71
N GLU A 86 -11.50 -3.35 10.42
CA GLU A 86 -11.46 -4.43 9.43
C GLU A 86 -10.05 -4.99 9.28
N GLY A 87 -9.95 -6.32 9.27
CA GLY A 87 -8.69 -7.04 9.02
C GLY A 87 -8.47 -7.35 7.53
N PRO A 88 -7.24 -7.76 7.18
CA PRO A 88 -6.94 -8.28 5.86
C PRO A 88 -7.57 -9.67 5.67
N ARG A 89 -7.68 -10.11 4.42
CA ARG A 89 -7.96 -11.53 4.10
C ARG A 89 -6.66 -12.33 4.20
N GLU A 90 -6.76 -13.65 4.39
CA GLU A 90 -5.58 -14.55 4.51
C GLU A 90 -4.59 -14.41 3.34
N ASN A 91 -5.08 -14.27 2.11
CA ASN A 91 -4.20 -14.08 0.95
C ASN A 91 -3.52 -12.70 0.92
N GLN A 92 -4.15 -11.68 1.50
CA GLN A 92 -3.56 -10.35 1.68
C GLN A 92 -2.48 -10.38 2.77
N GLU A 93 -2.71 -11.09 3.86
CA GLU A 93 -1.68 -11.32 4.89
C GLU A 93 -0.45 -12.02 4.32
N LYS A 94 -0.65 -13.07 3.51
CA LYS A 94 0.44 -13.77 2.83
C LYS A 94 1.21 -12.85 1.90
N TRP A 95 0.53 -11.98 1.15
CA TRP A 95 1.17 -10.98 0.29
C TRP A 95 2.01 -9.99 1.10
N LEU A 96 1.42 -9.36 2.12
CA LEU A 96 2.10 -8.37 2.95
C LEU A 96 3.33 -8.99 3.64
N THR A 97 3.19 -10.22 4.17
CA THR A 97 4.29 -10.98 4.76
C THR A 97 5.41 -11.22 3.75
N ALA A 98 5.08 -11.67 2.53
CA ALA A 98 6.07 -11.93 1.48
C ALA A 98 6.84 -10.65 1.10
N VAL A 99 6.15 -9.52 1.00
CA VAL A 99 6.79 -8.22 0.73
C VAL A 99 7.73 -7.83 1.86
N THR A 100 7.27 -7.89 3.12
CA THR A 100 8.10 -7.53 4.29
C THR A 100 9.33 -8.43 4.41
N VAL A 101 9.17 -9.74 4.26
CA VAL A 101 10.29 -10.71 4.34
C VAL A 101 11.31 -10.48 3.22
N ALA A 102 10.87 -10.03 2.04
CA ALA A 102 11.77 -9.69 0.93
C ALA A 102 12.48 -8.33 1.10
N GLY A 103 12.24 -7.62 2.21
CA GLY A 103 12.83 -6.30 2.48
C GLY A 103 12.04 -5.13 1.89
N GLY A 104 10.79 -5.35 1.49
CA GLY A 104 9.86 -4.29 1.12
C GLY A 104 9.15 -3.67 2.34
N ILE A 105 8.48 -2.56 2.09
CA ILE A 105 7.64 -1.86 3.05
C ILE A 105 6.20 -2.30 2.83
N ALA A 106 5.61 -3.02 3.79
CA ALA A 106 4.22 -3.45 3.67
C ALA A 106 3.45 -3.35 4.97
N GLY A 107 2.17 -3.00 4.87
CA GLY A 107 1.28 -2.95 6.02
C GLY A 107 -0.16 -2.60 5.66
N ILE A 108 -1.01 -2.61 6.69
CA ILE A 108 -2.43 -2.30 6.61
C ILE A 108 -2.66 -0.94 7.23
N ALA A 109 -3.34 -0.06 6.51
CA ALA A 109 -3.63 1.29 6.96
C ALA A 109 -5.13 1.56 6.98
N HIS A 110 -5.59 2.09 8.11
CA HIS A 110 -6.97 2.58 8.30
C HIS A 110 -7.07 4.10 8.20
N SER A 111 -5.92 4.75 8.00
CA SER A 111 -5.82 6.20 7.86
C SER A 111 -4.56 6.59 7.10
N LYS A 112 -4.52 7.84 6.62
CA LYS A 112 -3.30 8.44 6.07
C LYS A 112 -2.15 8.41 7.07
N TYR A 113 -2.43 8.69 8.33
CA TYR A 113 -1.41 8.74 9.38
C TYR A 113 -0.79 7.36 9.63
N GLU A 114 -1.60 6.30 9.69
CA GLU A 114 -1.06 4.93 9.81
C GLU A 114 -0.19 4.56 8.60
N ALA A 115 -0.62 4.93 7.38
CA ALA A 115 0.21 4.71 6.19
C ALA A 115 1.54 5.48 6.26
N GLU A 116 1.55 6.70 6.78
CA GLU A 116 2.79 7.44 7.04
C GLU A 116 3.70 6.68 8.02
N GLN A 117 3.16 6.16 9.13
CA GLN A 117 3.92 5.40 10.12
C GLN A 117 4.53 4.12 9.52
N ILE A 118 3.75 3.38 8.70
CA ILE A 118 4.24 2.17 8.01
C ILE A 118 5.40 2.52 7.08
N ILE A 119 5.30 3.63 6.34
CA ILE A 119 6.33 4.05 5.38
C ILE A 119 7.58 4.58 6.09
N SER A 120 7.43 5.30 7.21
CA SER A 120 8.56 5.87 7.95
C SER A 120 9.23 4.90 8.92
N GLY A 121 8.55 3.82 9.30
CA GLY A 121 9.07 2.82 10.23
C GLY A 121 10.04 1.80 9.63
N PHE A 122 10.40 1.97 8.35
CA PHE A 122 11.40 1.17 7.64
C PHE A 122 12.82 1.70 7.84
#